data_AF-A0A4Y2DKM4-F1
#
_entry.id   AF-A0A4Y2DKM4-F1
#
_cell.length_a   1.000
_cell.length_b   1.000
_cell.length_c   1.000
_cell.angle_alpha   90.00
_cell.angle_beta   90.00
_cell.angle_gamma   90.00
#
_symmetry.space_group_name_H-M   'P 1'
#
loop_
_entity.id
_entity.type
_entity.pdbx_description
1 polymer ?
#
loop_
_entity_poly.entity_id
_entity_poly.type
_entity_poly.pdbx_seq_one_letter_code
_entity_poly.pdbx_strand_id
1 'polypeptide(L)'
;MIDYGSVVYGSARGSYLKHLDYVHHQALRLCLGAFRTSPIPSLYTEAFVPSLPCRRDKLSLSYYFRILSKHNHPLRGILLNDNNNRLFNGAHHASLILDCVCVLYFQTLFLM
;
A
#
# COMPACT_ATOMS: atom_id res chain seq x y z
N MET A 1 -2.11 -11.57 6.22
CA MET A 1 -3.27 -10.82 6.74
C MET A 1 -2.82 -9.46 7.28
N ILE A 2 -2.59 -8.49 6.40
CA ILE A 2 -2.30 -7.07 6.74
C ILE A 2 -3.18 -6.13 5.86
N ASP A 3 -4.18 -6.71 5.19
CA ASP A 3 -4.92 -6.05 4.11
C ASP A 3 -5.78 -4.87 4.60
N TYR A 4 -6.17 -4.87 5.88
CA TYR A 4 -6.87 -3.75 6.49
C TYR A 4 -5.96 -2.52 6.68
N GLY A 5 -4.71 -2.75 7.08
CA GLY A 5 -3.73 -1.69 7.31
C GLY A 5 -2.97 -1.27 6.06
N SER A 6 -3.12 -1.97 4.93
CA SER A 6 -2.28 -1.75 3.73
C SER A 6 -2.40 -0.33 3.16
N VAL A 7 -3.58 0.28 3.28
CA VAL A 7 -3.85 1.66 2.84
C VAL A 7 -3.05 2.67 3.67
N VAL A 8 -2.87 2.40 4.97
CA VAL A 8 -2.14 3.26 5.91
C VAL A 8 -0.63 3.01 5.81
N TYR A 9 -0.21 1.74 5.67
CA TYR A 9 1.19 1.39 5.52
C TYR A 9 1.81 1.89 4.22
N GLY A 10 1.01 2.17 3.18
CA GLY A 10 1.49 2.83 1.96
C GLY A 10 2.19 4.17 2.25
N SER A 11 1.79 4.84 3.33
CA SER A 11 2.36 6.10 3.81
C SER A 11 3.57 5.93 4.75
N ALA A 12 3.96 4.71 5.10
CA ALA A 12 5.08 4.48 6.01
C ALA A 12 6.43 4.76 5.34
N ARG A 13 7.42 5.20 6.13
CA ARG A 13 8.80 5.42 5.65
C ARG A 13 9.34 4.15 4.99
N GLY A 14 10.00 4.29 3.85
CA GLY A 14 10.53 3.15 3.08
C GLY A 14 11.45 2.20 3.86
N SER A 15 12.09 2.66 4.95
CA SER A 15 12.84 1.81 5.88
C SER A 15 11.97 0.77 6.59
N TYR A 16 10.78 1.17 7.07
CA TYR A 16 9.82 0.26 7.71
C TYR A 16 9.21 -0.70 6.69
N LEU A 17 8.95 -0.23 5.46
CA LEU A 17 8.46 -1.09 4.38
C LEU A 17 9.45 -2.21 4.06
N LYS A 18 10.75 -1.88 3.95
CA LYS A 18 11.83 -2.88 3.74
C LYS A 18 11.91 -3.90 4.88
N HIS A 19 11.75 -3.46 6.13
CA HIS A 19 11.74 -4.36 7.27
C HIS A 19 10.56 -5.34 7.21
N LEU A 20 9.38 -4.86 6.82
CA LEU A 20 8.19 -5.70 6.67
C LEU A 20 8.34 -6.72 5.54
N ASP A 21 8.98 -6.33 4.43
CA ASP A 21 9.28 -7.23 3.32
C ASP A 21 10.26 -8.34 3.74
N TYR A 22 11.28 -8.01 4.55
CA TYR A 22 12.22 -9.00 5.10
C TYR A 22 11.51 -10.05 5.96
N VAL A 23 10.66 -9.62 6.89
CA VAL A 23 9.89 -10.53 7.75
C VAL A 23 8.98 -11.45 6.90
N HIS A 24 8.39 -10.91 5.84
CA HIS A 24 7.54 -11.69 4.95
C HIS A 24 8.30 -12.75 4.16
N HIS A 25 9.47 -12.42 3.60
CA HIS A 25 10.30 -13.41 2.90
C HIS A 25 10.79 -14.49 3.86
N GLN A 26 11.17 -14.11 5.08
CA GLN A 26 11.59 -15.07 6.09
C GLN A 26 10.45 -16.01 6.49
N ALA A 27 9.23 -15.48 6.66
CA ALA A 27 8.05 -16.28 6.93
C ALA A 27 7.74 -17.26 5.77
N LEU A 28 7.80 -16.80 4.51
CA LEU A 28 7.60 -17.68 3.34
C LEU A 28 8.62 -18.82 3.30
N ARG A 29 9.89 -18.55 3.61
CA ARG A 29 10.92 -19.61 3.68
C ARG A 29 10.60 -20.64 4.75
N LEU A 30 10.17 -20.19 5.93
CA LEU A 30 9.79 -21.09 7.03
C LEU A 30 8.57 -21.94 6.67
N CYS A 31 7.52 -21.33 6.09
CA CYS A 31 6.31 -22.04 5.70
C CYS A 31 6.55 -23.04 4.56
N LEU A 32 7.39 -22.70 3.58
CA LEU A 32 7.72 -23.57 2.45
C LEU A 32 8.83 -24.59 2.77
N GLY A 33 9.52 -24.47 3.91
CA GLY A 33 10.71 -25.27 4.20
C GLY A 33 11.86 -25.02 3.22
N ALA A 34 11.89 -23.87 2.54
CA ALA A 34 12.87 -23.56 1.51
C ALA A 34 14.22 -23.15 2.12
N PHE A 35 15.32 -23.43 1.39
CA PHE A 35 16.66 -23.03 1.80
C PHE A 35 16.76 -21.52 2.06
N ARG A 36 17.63 -21.11 2.99
CA ARG A 36 17.88 -19.68 3.28
C ARG A 36 18.42 -18.91 2.07
N THR A 37 19.02 -19.60 1.11
CA THR A 37 19.63 -19.05 -0.11
C THR A 37 18.70 -19.07 -1.33
N SER A 38 17.49 -19.64 -1.24
CA SER A 38 16.60 -19.71 -2.39
C SER A 38 16.23 -18.30 -2.88
N PRO A 39 16.16 -18.06 -4.20
CA PRO A 39 15.86 -16.72 -4.73
C PRO A 39 14.39 -16.34 -4.46
N ILE A 40 14.16 -15.05 -4.17
CA ILE A 40 12.82 -14.53 -3.82
C ILE A 40 11.76 -14.80 -4.93
N PRO A 41 12.06 -14.65 -6.23
CA PRO A 41 11.09 -14.95 -7.28
C PRO A 41 10.59 -16.39 -7.24
N SER A 42 11.47 -17.34 -6.94
CA SER A 42 11.10 -18.76 -6.81
C SER A 42 10.19 -19.00 -5.61
N LEU A 43 10.39 -18.29 -4.50
CA LEU A 43 9.49 -18.40 -3.34
C LEU A 43 8.06 -17.95 -3.69
N TYR A 44 7.91 -16.91 -4.52
CA TYR A 44 6.59 -16.43 -4.92
C TYR A 44 5.88 -17.39 -5.89
N THR A 45 6.62 -18.03 -6.80
CA THR A 45 6.03 -19.03 -7.71
C THR A 45 5.57 -20.27 -6.96
N GLU A 46 6.38 -20.76 -6.02
CA GLU A 46 6.05 -21.95 -5.22
C GLU A 46 4.92 -21.70 -4.21
N ALA A 47 4.90 -20.53 -3.56
CA ALA A 47 3.84 -20.17 -2.63
C ALA A 47 2.52 -19.77 -3.32
N PHE A 48 2.54 -19.50 -4.63
CA PHE A 48 1.45 -18.84 -5.35
C PHE A 48 1.02 -17.51 -4.71
N VAL A 49 1.95 -16.83 -4.03
CA VAL A 49 1.70 -15.56 -3.31
C VAL A 49 2.36 -14.40 -4.08
N PRO A 50 1.61 -13.33 -4.41
CA PRO A 50 2.19 -12.15 -5.05
C PRO A 50 3.08 -11.36 -4.08
N SER A 51 4.03 -10.60 -4.62
CA SER A 51 4.89 -9.73 -3.82
C SER A 51 4.07 -8.72 -3.00
N LEU A 52 4.55 -8.43 -1.78
CA LEU A 52 3.96 -7.43 -0.88
C LEU A 52 3.68 -6.06 -1.53
N PRO A 53 4.61 -5.43 -2.28
CA PRO A 53 4.34 -4.17 -2.97
C PRO A 53 3.20 -4.30 -3.98
N CYS A 54 3.24 -5.31 -4.85
CA CYS A 54 2.18 -5.54 -5.84
C CYS A 54 0.81 -5.74 -5.18
N ARG A 55 0.77 -6.45 -4.05
CA ARG A 55 -0.45 -6.64 -3.27
C ARG A 55 -0.95 -5.31 -2.67
N ARG A 56 -0.07 -4.45 -2.16
CA ARG A 56 -0.44 -3.11 -1.65
C ARG A 56 -1.00 -2.23 -2.77
N ASP A 57 -0.40 -2.26 -3.96
CA ASP A 57 -0.87 -1.50 -5.13
C ASP A 57 -2.25 -1.95 -5.58
N LYS A 58 -2.50 -3.27 -5.63
CA LYS A 58 -3.83 -3.80 -5.92
C LYS A 58 -4.87 -3.34 -4.90
N LEU A 59 -4.52 -3.35 -3.62
CA LEU A 59 -5.41 -2.94 -2.53
C LEU A 59 -5.66 -1.42 -2.52
N SER A 60 -4.63 -0.61 -2.77
CA SER A 60 -4.76 0.84 -2.85
C SER A 60 -5.65 1.26 -4.03
N LEU A 61 -5.47 0.63 -5.19
CA LEU A 61 -6.29 0.85 -6.37
C LEU A 61 -7.76 0.43 -6.13
N SER A 62 -7.97 -0.75 -5.54
CA SER A 62 -9.33 -1.21 -5.19
C SER A 62 -10.01 -0.27 -4.21
N TYR A 63 -9.26 0.24 -3.23
CA TYR A 63 -9.76 1.21 -2.25
C TYR A 63 -10.11 2.56 -2.90
N TYR A 64 -9.29 3.03 -3.84
CA TYR A 64 -9.55 4.24 -4.62
C TYR A 64 -10.87 4.14 -5.39
N PHE A 65 -11.08 3.07 -6.17
CA PHE A 65 -12.35 2.84 -6.88
C PHE A 65 -13.54 2.73 -5.92
N ARG A 66 -13.35 2.14 -4.74
CA ARG A 66 -14.38 2.05 -3.71
C ARG A 66 -14.78 3.41 -3.14
N ILE A 67 -13.85 4.37 -3.06
CA ILE A 67 -14.18 5.74 -2.65
C ILE A 67 -14.92 6.46 -3.78
N LEU A 68 -14.47 6.28 -5.03
CA LEU A 68 -15.12 6.90 -6.18
C LEU A 68 -16.58 6.48 -6.35
N SER A 69 -16.88 5.20 -6.12
CA SER A 69 -18.26 4.67 -6.23
C SER A 69 -19.19 5.18 -5.12
N LYS A 70 -18.65 5.54 -3.95
CA LYS A 70 -19.43 6.05 -2.82
C LYS A 70 -19.56 7.57 -2.85
N HIS A 71 -20.73 8.06 -3.24
CA HIS A 71 -20.98 9.50 -3.38
C HIS A 71 -20.85 10.32 -2.08
N ASN A 72 -21.18 9.73 -0.91
CA ASN A 72 -21.13 10.41 0.40
C ASN A 72 -19.80 10.22 1.15
N HIS A 73 -18.72 9.81 0.48
CA HIS A 73 -17.45 9.60 1.15
C HIS A 73 -16.68 10.93 1.31
N PRO A 74 -16.22 11.32 2.51
CA PRO A 74 -15.57 12.61 2.75
C PRO A 74 -14.28 12.79 1.92
N LEU A 75 -13.57 11.70 1.63
CA LEU A 75 -12.36 11.74 0.80
C LEU A 75 -12.64 11.85 -0.71
N ARG A 76 -13.91 11.73 -1.15
CA ARG A 76 -14.25 11.79 -2.59
C ARG A 76 -14.00 13.17 -3.18
N GLY A 77 -14.31 14.25 -2.45
CA GLY A 77 -14.05 15.62 -2.90
C GLY A 77 -12.57 15.90 -3.11
N ILE A 78 -11.71 15.32 -2.26
CA ILE A 78 -10.26 15.46 -2.35
C ILE A 78 -9.72 14.67 -3.55
N LEU A 79 -10.18 13.44 -3.76
CA LEU A 79 -9.72 12.60 -4.88
C LEU A 79 -10.17 13.11 -6.26
N LEU A 80 -11.33 13.77 -6.34
CA LEU A 80 -11.89 14.31 -7.59
C LEU A 80 -11.32 15.68 -7.98
N ASN A 81 -10.58 16.35 -7.10
CA ASN A 81 -9.88 17.58 -7.47
C ASN A 81 -8.80 17.23 -8.52
N ASP A 82 -8.88 17.88 -9.69
CA ASP A 82 -8.36 17.50 -11.02
C ASP A 82 -6.82 17.34 -11.13
N ASN A 83 -6.12 17.41 -10.01
CA ASN A 83 -4.68 17.23 -9.90
C ASN A 83 -4.31 15.76 -9.57
N ASN A 84 -5.23 14.99 -8.98
CA ASN A 84 -4.95 13.65 -8.44
C ASN A 84 -5.17 12.51 -9.43
N ASN A 85 -6.10 12.69 -10.37
CA ASN A 85 -6.45 11.76 -11.44
C ASN A 85 -5.30 11.60 -12.48
N ARG A 86 -4.50 12.63 -12.75
CA ARG A 86 -3.34 12.54 -13.65
C ARG A 86 -2.17 11.79 -13.02
N LEU A 87 -2.01 11.90 -11.70
CA LEU A 87 -0.91 11.31 -10.94
C LEU A 87 -1.12 9.82 -10.62
N PHE A 88 -2.38 9.36 -10.52
CA PHE A 88 -2.69 7.92 -10.42
C PHE A 88 -2.54 7.17 -11.75
N ASN A 89 -2.73 7.85 -12.88
CA ASN A 89 -2.65 7.26 -14.22
C ASN A 89 -1.21 7.18 -14.76
N GLY A 90 -0.31 8.03 -14.29
CA GLY A 90 1.13 7.90 -14.51
C GLY A 90 1.69 6.92 -13.50
N ALA A 91 1.94 5.68 -13.91
CA ALA A 91 2.63 4.68 -13.12
C ALA A 91 3.81 5.31 -12.36
N HIS A 92 3.70 5.49 -11.04
CA HIS A 92 4.78 5.47 -10.06
C HIS A 92 4.30 6.00 -8.70
N HIS A 93 4.46 5.14 -7.70
CA HIS A 93 4.63 5.44 -6.28
C HIS A 93 3.41 5.76 -5.41
N ALA A 94 3.35 4.99 -4.33
CA ALA A 94 2.56 5.15 -3.10
C ALA A 94 2.77 6.48 -2.35
N SER A 95 3.16 7.56 -3.04
CA SER A 95 3.50 8.86 -2.46
C SER A 95 2.30 9.80 -2.22
N LEU A 96 1.09 9.51 -2.72
CA LEU A 96 -0.01 10.51 -2.69
C LEU A 96 -1.10 10.25 -1.64
N ILE A 97 -1.19 9.05 -1.07
CA ILE A 97 -1.95 8.89 0.18
C ILE A 97 -1.24 9.67 1.30
N LEU A 98 0.09 9.86 1.18
CA LEU A 98 0.91 10.64 2.10
C LEU A 98 0.50 12.11 2.14
N ASP A 99 0.23 12.76 0.99
CA ASP A 99 -0.13 14.19 1.00
C ASP A 99 -1.53 14.42 1.57
N CYS A 100 -2.52 13.61 1.19
CA CYS A 100 -3.90 13.81 1.68
C CYS A 100 -4.08 13.43 3.15
N VAL A 101 -3.47 12.32 3.61
CA VAL A 101 -3.60 11.87 5.00
C VAL A 101 -2.71 12.71 5.93
N CYS A 102 -1.48 13.07 5.56
CA CYS A 102 -0.67 13.97 6.39
C CYS A 102 -1.27 15.38 6.47
N VAL A 103 -1.81 15.94 5.38
CA VAL A 103 -2.48 17.26 5.45
C VAL A 103 -3.72 17.19 6.35
N LEU A 104 -4.55 16.14 6.26
CA LEU A 104 -5.69 15.97 7.17
C LEU A 104 -5.26 15.74 8.62
N TYR A 105 -4.21 14.96 8.88
CA TYR A 105 -3.72 14.69 10.25
C TYR A 105 -3.04 15.92 10.86
N PHE A 106 -2.31 16.70 10.06
CA PHE A 106 -1.66 17.94 10.51
C PHE A 106 -2.67 19.08 10.70
N GLN A 107 -3.68 19.18 9.84
CA GLN A 107 -4.77 20.16 9.96
C GLN A 107 -5.70 19.87 11.15
N THR A 108 -5.90 18.59 11.52
CA THR A 108 -6.74 18.20 12.67
C THR A 108 -6.00 18.24 14.01
N LEU A 109 -4.67 18.03 14.02
CA LEU A 109 -3.85 18.10 15.23
C LEU A 109 -3.42 19.53 15.61
N PHE A 110 -3.45 20.49 14.68
CA PHE A 110 -3.12 21.91 14.94
C PHE A 110 -4.37 22.77 15.23
N LEU A 111 -5.57 22.18 15.23
CA LEU A 111 -6.84 22.86 15.54
C LEU A 111 -7.57 22.24 16.76
N MET A 112 -6.78 21.76 17.72
CA MET A 112 -7.14 21.58 19.14
C MET A 112 -6.05 22.22 20.00
#